data_AF-A0A249NTL6-F1
#
_entry.id   AF-A0A249NTL6-F1
#
_cell.length_a   1.000
_cell.length_b   1.000
_cell.length_c   1.000
_cell.angle_alpha   90.00
_cell.angle_beta   90.00
_cell.angle_gamma   90.00
#
_symmetry.space_group_name_H-M   'P 1'
#
loop_
_entity.id
_entity.type
_entity.pdbx_description
1 polymer ?
#
loop_
_entity_poly.entity_id
_entity_poly.type
_entity_poly.pdbx_seq_one_letter_code
_entity_poly.pdbx_strand_id
1 'polypeptide(L)'
;MLTDDQIASNIEGIRKVFDRLLVFGDGPTDAVMVNNANWLDNIRWIDMLRDVGKHFSVNRMLSFDSVKSRLEKQENLSFLEFNYMILQAFDFLELSRRTGCRLQMGGADQWGNIINGIELVRRTEGQEVFGMTAPLLTTSSGVKMGKTAAGAVWLNEDRLSPYDYWQFWRNTEDADVVRFLKLFTDLPMDEIERLGRAEGAELNAVKERLAHEATCLAHGGDSAREAAATARQTFEHGEAAQGLPTLQLDDEERSAGVALVDLLVRTGLSSSKSEARRAIAGRGVRIDGEVVEDLDLVVSVQTSPLRLSLGRKRHAVVK
;
A
#
# COMPACT_ATOMS: atom_id res chain seq x y z
N MET A 1 -25.64 -14.34 3.14
CA MET A 1 -24.58 -15.06 2.41
C MET A 1 -24.48 -14.45 1.02
N LEU A 2 -23.33 -14.59 0.35
CA LEU A 2 -23.18 -14.16 -1.04
C LEU A 2 -23.93 -15.15 -1.97
N THR A 3 -24.41 -14.66 -3.12
CA THR A 3 -24.96 -15.51 -4.18
C THR A 3 -23.86 -16.08 -5.06
N ASP A 4 -24.16 -17.12 -5.84
CA ASP A 4 -23.20 -17.72 -6.78
C ASP A 4 -22.69 -16.70 -7.80
N ASP A 5 -23.58 -15.84 -8.33
CA ASP A 5 -23.20 -14.75 -9.23
C ASP A 5 -22.24 -13.75 -8.56
N GLN A 6 -22.46 -13.43 -7.29
CA GLN A 6 -21.57 -12.56 -6.52
C GLN A 6 -20.21 -13.23 -6.27
N ILE A 7 -20.20 -14.53 -6.00
CA ILE A 7 -18.96 -15.30 -5.82
C ILE A 7 -18.18 -15.35 -7.14
N ALA A 8 -18.85 -15.64 -8.27
CA ALA A 8 -18.24 -15.65 -9.60
C ALA A 8 -17.63 -14.29 -9.95
N SER A 9 -18.38 -13.20 -9.74
CA SER A 9 -17.90 -11.84 -9.96
C SER A 9 -16.69 -11.50 -9.08
N ASN A 10 -16.67 -11.96 -7.83
CA ASN A 10 -15.52 -11.79 -6.94
C ASN A 10 -14.29 -12.59 -7.42
N ILE A 11 -14.49 -13.83 -7.87
CA ILE A 11 -13.41 -14.68 -8.42
C ILE A 11 -12.78 -13.99 -9.64
N GLU A 12 -13.59 -13.49 -10.57
CA GLU A 12 -13.10 -12.74 -11.73
C GLU A 12 -12.34 -11.47 -11.32
N GLY A 13 -12.87 -10.72 -10.35
CA GLY A 13 -12.21 -9.53 -9.82
C GLY A 13 -10.85 -9.83 -9.18
N ILE A 14 -10.75 -10.93 -8.43
CA ILE A 14 -9.49 -11.40 -7.83
C ILE A 14 -8.51 -11.86 -8.92
N ARG A 15 -9.00 -12.58 -9.93
CA ARG A 15 -8.17 -13.08 -11.04
C ARG A 15 -7.44 -11.94 -11.75
N LYS A 16 -8.13 -10.84 -12.05
CA LYS A 16 -7.54 -9.66 -12.71
C LYS A 16 -6.30 -9.13 -12.00
N VAL A 17 -6.26 -9.20 -10.66
CA VAL A 17 -5.09 -8.79 -9.87
C VAL A 17 -3.95 -9.78 -10.09
N PHE A 18 -4.22 -11.08 -10.02
CA PHE A 18 -3.20 -12.11 -10.20
C PHE A 18 -2.68 -12.20 -11.64
N ASP A 19 -3.49 -11.88 -12.66
CA ASP A 19 -3.05 -11.86 -14.07
C ASP A 19 -1.87 -10.90 -14.30
N ARG A 20 -1.69 -9.90 -13.42
CA ARG A 20 -0.54 -8.97 -13.45
C ARG A 20 0.70 -9.51 -12.71
N LEU A 21 0.49 -10.43 -11.77
CA LEU A 21 1.53 -10.93 -10.86
C LEU A 21 2.07 -12.31 -11.27
N LEU A 22 1.26 -13.09 -11.97
CA LEU A 22 1.53 -14.49 -12.30
C LEU A 22 1.27 -14.74 -13.77
N VAL A 23 2.07 -15.62 -14.37
CA VAL A 23 1.85 -16.13 -15.72
C VAL A 23 0.96 -17.36 -15.63
N PHE A 24 -0.27 -17.26 -16.10
CA PHE A 24 -1.20 -18.39 -16.18
C PHE A 24 -1.07 -19.11 -17.53
N GLY A 25 -1.17 -20.43 -17.52
CA GLY A 25 -1.01 -21.26 -18.71
C GLY A 25 -0.92 -22.75 -18.38
N ASP A 26 -0.49 -23.54 -19.38
CA ASP A 26 -0.35 -25.00 -19.29
C ASP A 26 1.12 -25.45 -19.18
N GLY A 27 2.05 -24.50 -19.04
CA GLY A 27 3.46 -24.78 -18.81
C GLY A 27 3.73 -25.40 -17.44
N PRO A 28 4.90 -26.06 -17.25
CA PRO A 28 5.21 -26.77 -16.01
C PRO A 28 5.37 -25.88 -14.78
N THR A 29 5.53 -24.57 -14.98
CA THR A 29 5.68 -23.55 -13.91
C THR A 29 4.58 -22.51 -13.94
N ASP A 30 3.62 -22.64 -14.87
CA ASP A 30 2.57 -21.65 -15.03
C ASP A 30 1.59 -21.74 -13.84
N ALA A 31 1.07 -20.60 -13.43
CA ALA A 31 0.09 -20.53 -12.37
C ALA A 31 -1.23 -21.17 -12.80
N VAL A 32 -1.90 -21.81 -11.85
CA VAL A 32 -3.23 -22.39 -12.03
C VAL A 32 -4.19 -21.79 -11.02
N MET A 33 -5.28 -21.20 -11.50
CA MET A 33 -6.36 -20.73 -10.64
C MET A 33 -7.35 -21.86 -10.39
N VAL A 34 -7.30 -22.44 -9.20
CA VAL A 34 -8.19 -23.53 -8.78
C VAL A 34 -9.41 -22.98 -8.03
N ASN A 35 -10.55 -23.65 -8.20
CA ASN A 35 -11.76 -23.37 -7.44
C ASN A 35 -12.16 -24.64 -6.66
N ASN A 36 -12.24 -24.54 -5.33
CA ASN A 36 -12.55 -25.68 -4.47
C ASN A 36 -14.00 -26.15 -4.59
N ALA A 37 -14.90 -25.34 -5.16
CA ALA A 37 -16.23 -25.77 -5.59
C ALA A 37 -16.19 -27.04 -6.46
N ASN A 38 -15.12 -27.22 -7.25
CA ASN A 38 -14.93 -28.38 -8.11
C ASN A 38 -14.99 -29.73 -7.36
N TRP A 39 -14.61 -29.76 -6.08
CA TRP A 39 -14.72 -30.96 -5.25
C TRP A 39 -15.72 -30.81 -4.09
N LEU A 40 -15.86 -29.60 -3.54
CA LEU A 40 -16.77 -29.36 -2.41
C LEU A 40 -18.24 -29.42 -2.81
N ASP A 41 -18.63 -28.99 -4.01
CA ASP A 41 -20.05 -29.00 -4.41
C ASP A 41 -20.57 -30.42 -4.66
N ASN A 42 -19.65 -31.35 -4.96
CA ASN A 42 -19.97 -32.73 -5.26
C ASN A 42 -19.76 -33.67 -4.06
N ILE A 43 -19.22 -33.18 -2.94
CA ILE A 43 -18.95 -34.02 -1.78
C ILE A 43 -20.23 -34.38 -1.05
N ARG A 44 -20.46 -35.67 -0.83
CA ARG A 44 -21.61 -36.13 -0.06
C ARG A 44 -21.29 -35.97 1.42
N TRP A 45 -22.25 -35.43 2.18
CA TRP A 45 -22.08 -35.16 3.62
C TRP A 45 -21.60 -36.37 4.42
N ILE A 46 -22.16 -37.56 4.16
CA ILE A 46 -21.77 -38.79 4.87
C ILE A 46 -20.35 -39.22 4.53
N ASP A 47 -19.92 -39.03 3.29
CA ASP A 47 -18.57 -39.36 2.83
C ASP A 47 -17.57 -38.39 3.46
N MET A 48 -17.91 -37.08 3.52
CA MET A 48 -17.12 -36.09 4.25
C MET A 48 -16.93 -36.47 5.72
N LEU A 49 -17.99 -36.85 6.44
CA LEU A 49 -17.88 -37.26 7.84
C LEU A 49 -17.05 -38.53 8.02
N ARG A 50 -17.26 -39.54 7.17
CA ARG A 50 -16.60 -40.85 7.27
C ARG A 50 -15.14 -40.81 6.87
N ASP A 51 -14.82 -40.12 5.79
CA ASP A 51 -13.50 -40.20 5.17
C ASP A 51 -12.59 -39.09 5.67
N VAL A 52 -13.15 -37.92 5.97
CA VAL A 52 -12.39 -36.76 6.44
C VAL A 52 -12.64 -36.52 7.92
N GLY A 53 -13.90 -36.43 8.35
CA GLY A 53 -14.30 -36.05 9.72
C GLY A 53 -13.69 -36.94 10.82
N LYS A 54 -13.51 -38.24 10.57
CA LYS A 54 -12.85 -39.17 11.51
C LYS A 54 -11.43 -38.77 11.92
N HIS A 55 -10.75 -37.95 11.10
CA HIS A 55 -9.39 -37.51 11.37
C HIS A 55 -9.32 -36.28 12.27
N PHE A 56 -10.45 -35.64 12.54
CA PHE A 56 -10.57 -34.41 13.33
C PHE A 56 -11.11 -34.71 14.73
N SER A 57 -10.39 -34.25 15.75
CA SER A 57 -10.87 -34.28 17.14
C SER A 57 -11.50 -32.94 17.46
N VAL A 58 -12.76 -32.95 17.91
CA VAL A 58 -13.45 -31.74 18.39
C VAL A 58 -12.67 -31.07 19.51
N ASN A 59 -12.15 -31.82 20.49
CA ASN A 59 -11.32 -31.28 21.56
C ASN A 59 -10.08 -30.54 21.03
N ARG A 60 -9.41 -31.10 20.01
CA ARG A 60 -8.27 -30.43 19.36
C ARG A 60 -8.71 -29.17 18.63
N MET A 61 -9.80 -29.23 17.88
CA MET A 61 -10.32 -28.06 17.16
C MET A 61 -10.65 -26.90 18.10
N LEU A 62 -11.24 -27.19 19.27
CA LEU A 62 -11.55 -26.18 20.29
C LEU A 62 -10.29 -25.57 20.95
N SER A 63 -9.14 -26.23 20.84
CA SER A 63 -7.89 -25.75 21.45
C SER A 63 -7.16 -24.71 20.61
N PHE A 64 -7.49 -24.56 19.32
CA PHE A 64 -6.87 -23.54 18.47
C PHE A 64 -7.26 -22.14 18.93
N ASP A 65 -6.29 -21.23 19.01
CA ASP A 65 -6.48 -19.87 19.53
C ASP A 65 -7.59 -19.09 18.80
N SER A 66 -7.74 -19.30 17.49
CA SER A 66 -8.79 -18.69 16.67
C SER A 66 -10.20 -19.08 17.09
N VAL A 67 -10.39 -20.31 17.58
CA VAL A 67 -11.67 -20.84 18.07
C VAL A 67 -11.83 -20.54 19.55
N LYS A 68 -10.79 -20.85 20.33
CA LYS A 68 -10.77 -20.66 21.79
C LYS A 68 -11.07 -19.22 22.18
N SER A 69 -10.43 -18.24 21.54
CA SER A 69 -10.64 -16.82 21.85
C SER A 69 -12.08 -16.36 21.61
N ARG A 70 -12.75 -16.87 20.56
CA ARG A 70 -14.16 -16.54 20.28
C ARG A 70 -15.09 -17.11 21.34
N LEU A 71 -14.85 -18.36 21.75
CA LEU A 71 -15.64 -19.03 22.79
C LEU A 71 -15.48 -18.33 24.16
N GLU A 72 -14.26 -17.94 24.52
CA GLU A 72 -13.98 -17.19 25.75
C GLU A 72 -14.67 -15.83 25.77
N LYS A 73 -14.72 -15.15 24.63
CA LYS A 73 -15.43 -13.87 24.46
C LYS A 73 -16.95 -14.01 24.32
N GLN A 74 -17.48 -15.24 24.37
CA GLN A 74 -18.89 -15.55 24.11
C GLN A 74 -19.38 -15.01 22.75
N GLU A 75 -18.48 -14.91 21.78
CA GLU A 75 -18.83 -14.59 20.41
C GLU A 75 -19.46 -15.83 19.76
N ASN A 76 -20.59 -15.65 19.06
CA ASN A 76 -21.25 -16.75 18.38
C ASN A 76 -20.29 -17.38 17.35
N LEU A 77 -20.16 -18.71 17.38
CA LEU A 77 -19.41 -19.49 16.41
C LEU A 77 -20.38 -20.48 15.78
N SER A 78 -20.77 -20.20 14.53
CA SER A 78 -21.69 -21.06 13.81
C SER A 78 -21.04 -22.39 13.43
N PHE A 79 -21.87 -23.41 13.20
CA PHE A 79 -21.40 -24.70 12.70
C PHE A 79 -20.66 -24.57 11.36
N LEU A 80 -21.08 -23.64 10.49
CA LEU A 80 -20.40 -23.35 9.24
C LEU A 80 -18.98 -22.85 9.47
N GLU A 81 -18.80 -21.87 10.36
CA GLU A 81 -17.48 -21.32 10.70
C GLU A 81 -16.59 -22.37 11.38
N PHE A 82 -17.15 -23.24 12.22
CA PHE A 82 -16.41 -24.33 12.85
C PHE A 82 -15.91 -25.37 11.83
N ASN A 83 -16.69 -25.64 10.78
CA ASN A 83 -16.31 -26.59 9.73
C ASN A 83 -15.30 -26.02 8.72
N TYR A 84 -15.05 -24.71 8.73
CA TYR A 84 -14.09 -24.07 7.81
C TYR A 84 -12.70 -24.73 7.87
N MET A 85 -12.23 -25.09 9.06
CA MET A 85 -10.92 -25.75 9.24
C MET A 85 -10.84 -27.11 8.54
N ILE A 86 -11.97 -27.82 8.47
CA ILE A 86 -12.06 -29.14 7.84
C ILE A 86 -12.10 -28.98 6.32
N LEU A 87 -12.85 -28.00 5.80
CA LEU A 87 -12.92 -27.69 4.38
C LEU A 87 -11.55 -27.28 3.82
N GLN A 88 -10.85 -26.37 4.50
CA GLN A 88 -9.51 -25.94 4.06
C GLN A 88 -8.47 -27.08 4.14
N ALA A 89 -8.59 -27.97 5.12
CA ALA A 89 -7.73 -29.15 5.19
C ALA A 89 -8.00 -30.13 4.04
N PHE A 90 -9.28 -30.30 3.69
CA PHE A 90 -9.69 -31.11 2.54
C PHE A 90 -9.19 -30.54 1.21
N ASP A 91 -9.16 -29.22 1.07
CA ASP A 91 -8.56 -28.57 -0.12
C ASP A 91 -7.09 -28.97 -0.31
N PHE A 92 -6.28 -29.02 0.75
CA PHE A 92 -4.88 -29.43 0.64
C PHE A 92 -4.77 -30.92 0.25
N LEU A 93 -5.64 -31.77 0.79
CA LEU A 93 -5.72 -33.18 0.38
C LEU A 93 -6.04 -33.35 -1.10
N GLU A 94 -7.07 -32.66 -1.59
CA GLU A 94 -7.50 -32.72 -2.99
C GLU A 94 -6.43 -32.14 -3.93
N LEU A 95 -5.79 -31.03 -3.56
CA LEU A 95 -4.69 -30.47 -4.35
C LEU A 95 -3.47 -31.39 -4.36
N SER A 96 -3.13 -32.02 -3.24
CA SER A 96 -2.04 -33.00 -3.20
C SER A 96 -2.31 -34.19 -4.13
N ARG A 97 -3.55 -34.70 -4.15
CA ARG A 97 -3.97 -35.80 -5.03
C ARG A 97 -3.98 -35.41 -6.51
N ARG A 98 -4.54 -34.24 -6.83
CA ARG A 98 -4.83 -33.83 -8.22
C ARG A 98 -3.61 -33.26 -8.93
N THR A 99 -2.81 -32.47 -8.23
CA THR A 99 -1.70 -31.71 -8.83
C THR A 99 -0.35 -32.04 -8.21
N GLY A 100 -0.31 -32.90 -7.19
CA GLY A 100 0.92 -33.20 -6.47
C GLY A 100 1.39 -32.06 -5.56
N CYS A 101 0.52 -31.10 -5.23
CA CYS A 101 0.84 -29.95 -4.37
C CYS A 101 1.48 -30.37 -3.04
N ARG A 102 2.68 -29.85 -2.74
CA ARG A 102 3.45 -30.21 -1.54
C ARG A 102 3.64 -29.11 -0.52
N LEU A 103 3.30 -27.86 -0.86
CA LEU A 103 3.52 -26.71 0.02
C LEU A 103 2.27 -25.83 -0.01
N GLN A 104 1.72 -25.56 1.16
CA GLN A 104 0.69 -24.55 1.34
C GLN A 104 1.27 -23.33 2.05
N MET A 105 1.02 -22.15 1.50
CA MET A 105 1.48 -20.87 2.05
C MET A 105 0.30 -20.00 2.47
N GLY A 106 0.48 -19.15 3.49
CA GLY A 106 -0.55 -18.21 3.93
C GLY A 106 -0.05 -17.18 4.93
N GLY A 107 -0.95 -16.35 5.45
CA GLY A 107 -0.67 -15.46 6.58
C GLY A 107 -0.52 -16.25 7.89
N ALA A 108 0.09 -15.64 8.91
CA ALA A 108 0.27 -16.26 10.23
C ALA A 108 -1.05 -16.72 10.88
N ASP A 109 -2.16 -16.06 10.56
CA ASP A 109 -3.51 -16.42 10.98
C ASP A 109 -4.02 -17.74 10.37
N GLN A 110 -3.40 -18.22 9.29
CA GLN A 110 -3.76 -19.48 8.61
C GLN A 110 -3.04 -20.71 9.15
N TRP A 111 -2.10 -20.54 10.10
CA TRP A 111 -1.24 -21.63 10.59
C TRP A 111 -2.03 -22.87 11.04
N GLY A 112 -3.08 -22.68 11.86
CA GLY A 112 -3.88 -23.79 12.38
C GLY A 112 -4.57 -24.59 11.27
N ASN A 113 -5.06 -23.92 10.22
CA ASN A 113 -5.74 -24.58 9.10
C ASN A 113 -4.75 -25.32 8.21
N ILE A 114 -3.58 -24.72 7.92
CA ILE A 114 -2.51 -25.36 7.14
C ILE A 114 -2.03 -26.65 7.83
N ILE A 115 -1.81 -26.59 9.15
CA ILE A 115 -1.39 -27.77 9.93
C ILE A 115 -2.46 -28.88 9.90
N ASN A 116 -3.74 -28.53 9.92
CA ASN A 116 -4.80 -29.52 9.77
C ASN A 116 -4.79 -30.18 8.39
N GLY A 117 -4.50 -29.42 7.32
CA GLY A 117 -4.30 -29.97 5.98
C GLY A 117 -3.13 -30.94 5.91
N ILE A 118 -1.98 -30.57 6.48
CA ILE A 118 -0.79 -31.44 6.54
C ILE A 118 -1.11 -32.75 7.29
N GLU A 119 -1.75 -32.65 8.45
CA GLU A 119 -2.14 -33.83 9.24
C GLU A 119 -3.14 -34.71 8.49
N LEU A 120 -4.08 -34.12 7.75
CA LEU A 120 -5.05 -34.87 6.95
C LEU A 120 -4.35 -35.61 5.80
N VAL A 121 -3.51 -34.94 5.01
CA VAL A 121 -2.73 -35.55 3.93
C VAL A 121 -1.89 -36.71 4.46
N ARG A 122 -1.19 -36.51 5.58
CA ARG A 122 -0.36 -37.55 6.21
C ARG A 122 -1.18 -38.77 6.64
N ARG A 123 -2.36 -38.55 7.24
CA ARG A 123 -3.21 -39.63 7.77
C ARG A 123 -3.97 -40.39 6.69
N THR A 124 -4.31 -39.71 5.59
CA THR A 124 -5.10 -40.29 4.51
C THR A 124 -4.22 -40.92 3.43
N GLU A 125 -3.13 -40.26 3.04
CA GLU A 125 -2.27 -40.67 1.92
C GLU A 125 -0.88 -41.16 2.34
N GLY A 126 -0.50 -40.98 3.62
CA GLY A 126 0.87 -41.27 4.06
C GLY A 126 1.93 -40.36 3.44
N GLN A 127 1.50 -39.26 2.81
CA GLN A 127 2.36 -38.31 2.11
C GLN A 127 2.96 -37.27 3.06
N GLU A 128 4.20 -36.88 2.79
CA GLU A 128 4.79 -35.68 3.38
C GLU A 128 4.46 -34.45 2.52
N VAL A 129 3.96 -33.41 3.20
CA VAL A 129 3.65 -32.08 2.67
C VAL A 129 3.99 -31.03 3.72
N PHE A 130 4.14 -29.78 3.29
CA PHE A 130 4.71 -28.69 4.07
C PHE A 130 3.77 -27.49 4.16
N GLY A 131 3.99 -26.68 5.18
CA GLY A 131 3.28 -25.43 5.40
C GLY A 131 4.26 -24.31 5.70
N MET A 132 4.00 -23.12 5.15
CA MET A 132 4.77 -21.91 5.44
C MET A 132 3.83 -20.74 5.68
N THR A 133 4.11 -19.93 6.69
CA THR A 133 3.34 -18.72 6.96
C THR A 133 4.20 -17.48 6.99
N ALA A 134 3.69 -16.40 6.40
CA ALA A 134 4.28 -15.06 6.52
C ALA A 134 3.71 -14.32 7.76
N PRO A 135 4.54 -13.53 8.47
CA PRO A 135 4.07 -12.77 9.62
C PRO A 135 3.03 -11.71 9.22
N LEU A 136 2.14 -11.37 10.15
CA LEU A 136 1.27 -10.22 9.98
C LEU A 136 2.11 -8.93 9.93
N LEU A 137 1.85 -8.10 8.93
CA LEU A 137 2.63 -6.89 8.72
C LEU A 137 2.06 -5.72 9.54
N THR A 138 2.92 -5.18 10.40
CA THR A 138 2.71 -3.93 11.12
C THR A 138 3.75 -2.91 10.67
N THR A 139 3.43 -1.62 10.75
CA THR A 139 4.39 -0.52 10.62
C THR A 139 5.27 -0.42 11.87
N SER A 140 6.33 0.39 11.80
CA SER A 140 7.16 0.74 12.96
C SER A 140 6.36 1.41 14.08
N SER A 141 5.30 2.14 13.75
CA SER A 141 4.34 2.72 14.69
C SER A 141 3.32 1.72 15.28
N GLY A 142 3.38 0.45 14.89
CA GLY A 142 2.48 -0.61 15.38
C GLY A 142 1.12 -0.67 14.69
N VAL A 143 0.92 0.11 13.61
CA VAL A 143 -0.32 0.11 12.83
C VAL A 143 -0.34 -1.09 11.88
N LYS A 144 -1.48 -1.78 11.78
CA LYS A 144 -1.66 -2.86 10.80
C LYS A 144 -1.78 -2.27 9.40
N MET A 145 -0.97 -2.77 8.47
CA MET A 145 -0.85 -2.22 7.11
C MET A 145 -2.18 -2.16 6.33
N GLY A 146 -3.07 -3.15 6.52
CA GLY A 146 -4.36 -3.23 5.83
C GLY A 146 -5.50 -2.39 6.41
N LYS A 147 -5.25 -1.59 7.45
CA LYS A 147 -6.25 -0.69 8.07
C LYS A 147 -5.70 0.73 8.15
N THR A 148 -5.79 1.46 7.05
CA THR A 148 -5.52 2.89 7.06
C THR A 148 -6.71 3.65 7.67
N ALA A 149 -6.51 4.91 8.04
CA ALA A 149 -7.61 5.79 8.46
C ALA A 149 -8.71 5.93 7.38
N ALA A 150 -8.35 5.76 6.10
CA ALA A 150 -9.27 5.80 4.96
C ALA A 150 -9.86 4.42 4.59
N GLY A 151 -9.50 3.36 5.32
CA GLY A 151 -9.96 1.98 5.06
C GLY A 151 -8.88 1.08 4.46
N ALA A 152 -9.32 0.07 3.71
CA ALA A 152 -8.42 -0.91 3.09
C ALA A 152 -7.71 -0.33 1.86
N VAL A 153 -6.47 -0.75 1.64
CA VAL A 153 -5.71 -0.43 0.43
C VAL A 153 -6.04 -1.49 -0.63
N TRP A 154 -6.91 -1.13 -1.57
CA TRP A 154 -7.36 -2.06 -2.62
C TRP A 154 -6.35 -2.14 -3.77
N LEU A 155 -6.24 -3.32 -4.39
CA LEU A 155 -5.40 -3.54 -5.58
C LEU A 155 -6.18 -3.30 -6.89
N ASN A 156 -7.51 -3.31 -6.82
CA ASN A 156 -8.35 -3.01 -7.98
C ASN A 156 -8.53 -1.50 -8.11
N GLU A 157 -8.20 -0.98 -9.30
CA GLU A 157 -8.29 0.45 -9.66
C GLU A 157 -9.70 1.05 -9.55
N ASP A 158 -10.75 0.23 -9.70
CA ASP A 158 -12.15 0.64 -9.51
C ASP A 158 -12.46 1.01 -8.04
N ARG A 159 -11.63 0.53 -7.10
CA ARG A 159 -11.80 0.73 -5.64
C ARG A 159 -10.79 1.70 -5.05
N LEU A 160 -9.58 1.72 -5.58
CA LEU A 160 -8.51 2.63 -5.18
C LEU A 160 -7.69 2.99 -6.41
N SER A 161 -7.65 4.28 -6.74
CA SER A 161 -6.94 4.72 -7.95
C SER A 161 -5.45 4.37 -7.88
N PRO A 162 -4.77 4.14 -9.03
CA PRO A 162 -3.32 3.92 -9.03
C PRO A 162 -2.54 5.07 -8.39
N TYR A 163 -3.05 6.30 -8.49
CA TYR A 163 -2.49 7.46 -7.79
C TYR A 163 -2.59 7.32 -6.27
N ASP A 164 -3.76 6.99 -5.73
CA ASP A 164 -3.94 6.82 -4.28
C ASP A 164 -3.16 5.62 -3.74
N TYR A 165 -3.07 4.54 -4.52
CA TYR A 165 -2.23 3.39 -4.20
C TYR A 165 -0.75 3.77 -4.16
N TRP A 166 -0.28 4.54 -5.14
CA TRP A 166 1.08 5.07 -5.15
C TRP A 166 1.33 6.01 -3.96
N GLN A 167 0.37 6.88 -3.63
CA GLN A 167 0.46 7.78 -2.48
C GLN A 167 0.54 7.02 -1.15
N PHE A 168 -0.19 5.92 -1.01
CA PHE A 168 -0.09 5.06 0.17
C PHE A 168 1.36 4.62 0.42
N TRP A 169 2.04 4.12 -0.61
CA TRP A 169 3.45 3.72 -0.51
C TRP A 169 4.38 4.91 -0.32
N ARG A 170 4.12 6.03 -1.00
CA ARG A 170 4.92 7.25 -0.88
C ARG A 170 4.93 7.80 0.56
N ASN A 171 3.85 7.56 1.29
CA ASN A 171 3.66 7.98 2.68
C ASN A 171 4.16 6.96 3.72
N THR A 172 4.87 5.91 3.29
CA THR A 172 5.53 4.95 4.20
C THR A 172 6.44 5.66 5.21
N GLU A 173 6.43 5.22 6.46
CA GLU A 173 7.32 5.72 7.51
C GLU A 173 8.79 5.43 7.19
N ASP A 174 9.70 6.35 7.56
CA ASP A 174 11.13 6.25 7.27
C ASP A 174 11.74 4.91 7.70
N ALA A 175 11.35 4.42 8.89
CA ALA A 175 11.83 3.17 9.46
C ALA A 175 11.32 1.91 8.74
N ASP A 176 10.28 2.03 7.92
CA ASP A 176 9.66 0.90 7.22
C ASP A 176 10.08 0.78 5.75
N VAL A 177 10.57 1.86 5.13
CA VAL A 177 10.82 1.93 3.68
C VAL A 177 11.69 0.77 3.19
N VAL A 178 12.84 0.54 3.83
CA VAL A 178 13.78 -0.52 3.43
C VAL A 178 13.18 -1.90 3.63
N ARG A 179 12.43 -2.10 4.71
CA ARG A 179 11.75 -3.38 4.96
C ARG A 179 10.65 -3.62 3.93
N PHE A 180 9.91 -2.59 3.54
CA PHE A 180 8.85 -2.71 2.54
C PHE A 180 9.39 -2.90 1.13
N LEU A 181 10.54 -2.32 0.79
CA LEU A 181 11.24 -2.66 -0.46
C LEU A 181 11.53 -4.17 -0.55
N LYS A 182 11.99 -4.79 0.55
CA LYS A 182 12.28 -6.25 0.60
C LYS A 182 11.03 -7.12 0.48
N LEU A 183 9.87 -6.61 0.85
CA LEU A 183 8.63 -7.39 0.96
C LEU A 183 7.69 -7.22 -0.24
N PHE A 184 7.75 -6.08 -0.92
CA PHE A 184 6.72 -5.65 -1.88
C PHE A 184 7.27 -5.22 -3.24
N THR A 185 8.54 -5.52 -3.51
CA THR A 185 9.17 -5.23 -4.80
C THR A 185 10.02 -6.40 -5.25
N ASP A 186 10.27 -6.50 -6.54
CA ASP A 186 11.20 -7.46 -7.14
C ASP A 186 12.62 -6.86 -7.28
N LEU A 187 12.94 -5.80 -6.53
CA LEU A 187 14.26 -5.20 -6.57
C LEU A 187 15.32 -6.17 -6.06
N PRO A 188 16.50 -6.24 -6.71
CA PRO A 188 17.64 -6.99 -6.20
C PRO A 188 18.04 -6.56 -4.78
N MET A 189 18.38 -7.54 -3.94
CA MET A 189 18.70 -7.29 -2.52
C MET A 189 19.90 -6.34 -2.34
N ASP A 190 20.89 -6.39 -3.23
CA ASP A 190 22.03 -5.48 -3.27
C ASP A 190 21.62 -4.04 -3.62
N GLU A 191 20.64 -3.85 -4.51
CA GLU A 191 20.06 -2.54 -4.78
C GLU A 191 19.31 -2.01 -3.55
N ILE A 192 18.53 -2.85 -2.86
CA ILE A 192 17.83 -2.48 -1.63
C ILE A 192 18.84 -2.11 -0.53
N GLU A 193 19.94 -2.86 -0.39
CA GLU A 193 21.01 -2.55 0.56
C GLU A 193 21.67 -1.20 0.25
N ARG A 194 21.88 -0.86 -1.03
CA ARG A 194 22.38 0.45 -1.44
C ARG A 194 21.39 1.56 -1.09
N LEU A 195 20.11 1.38 -1.42
CA LEU A 195 19.05 2.34 -1.12
C LEU A 195 18.87 2.54 0.40
N GLY A 196 19.06 1.49 1.20
CA GLY A 196 18.96 1.54 2.65
C GLY A 196 20.06 2.34 3.36
N ARG A 197 21.08 2.82 2.63
CA ARG A 197 22.11 3.74 3.16
C ARG A 197 21.72 5.21 3.04
N ALA A 198 20.63 5.53 2.35
CA ALA A 198 20.17 6.90 2.18
C ALA A 198 19.65 7.47 3.51
N GLU A 199 20.01 8.72 3.81
CA GLU A 199 19.60 9.42 5.03
C GLU A 199 19.04 10.81 4.72
N GLY A 200 18.26 11.36 5.65
CA GLY A 200 17.73 12.72 5.56
C GLY A 200 16.92 12.96 4.28
N ALA A 201 17.35 13.93 3.46
CA ALA A 201 16.62 14.30 2.25
C ALA A 201 16.62 13.21 1.17
N GLU A 202 17.66 12.37 1.11
CA GLU A 202 17.81 11.32 0.11
C GLU A 202 16.77 10.19 0.28
N LEU A 203 16.26 10.02 1.51
CA LEU A 203 15.24 9.01 1.81
C LEU A 203 13.93 9.25 1.05
N ASN A 204 13.64 10.49 0.66
CA ASN A 204 12.47 10.79 -0.17
C ASN A 204 12.53 10.09 -1.53
N ALA A 205 13.72 10.00 -2.14
CA ALA A 205 13.90 9.30 -3.40
C ALA A 205 13.70 7.79 -3.23
N VAL A 206 14.08 7.24 -2.07
CA VAL A 206 13.85 5.81 -1.74
C VAL A 206 12.37 5.52 -1.56
N LYS A 207 11.62 6.42 -0.92
CA LYS A 207 10.15 6.31 -0.81
C LYS A 207 9.45 6.41 -2.16
N GLU A 208 9.92 7.33 -3.02
CA GLU A 208 9.43 7.43 -4.39
C GLU A 208 9.69 6.13 -5.16
N ARG A 209 10.88 5.53 -4.96
CA ARG A 209 11.21 4.24 -5.58
C ARG A 209 10.30 3.12 -5.08
N LEU A 210 10.08 3.01 -3.78
CA LEU A 210 9.14 2.02 -3.21
C LEU A 210 7.74 2.18 -3.82
N ALA A 211 7.23 3.41 -3.86
CA ALA A 211 5.92 3.69 -4.43
C ALA A 211 5.84 3.35 -5.92
N HIS A 212 6.88 3.67 -6.68
CA HIS A 212 6.93 3.34 -8.10
C HIS A 212 6.92 1.82 -8.32
N GLU A 213 7.81 1.07 -7.66
CA GLU A 213 7.94 -0.38 -7.88
C GLU A 213 6.70 -1.15 -7.41
N ALA A 214 6.15 -0.81 -6.24
CA ALA A 214 4.93 -1.46 -5.75
C ALA A 214 3.73 -1.17 -6.66
N THR A 215 3.60 0.05 -7.18
CA THR A 215 2.54 0.39 -8.14
C THR A 215 2.78 -0.26 -9.50
N CYS A 216 4.03 -0.39 -9.97
CA CYS A 216 4.36 -1.13 -11.19
C CYS A 216 3.87 -2.58 -11.10
N LEU A 217 4.11 -3.22 -9.96
CA LEU A 217 3.72 -4.61 -9.72
C LEU A 217 2.18 -4.77 -9.70
N ALA A 218 1.45 -3.85 -9.06
CA ALA A 218 0.00 -3.96 -8.91
C ALA A 218 -0.82 -3.42 -10.11
N HIS A 219 -0.33 -2.38 -10.79
CA HIS A 219 -1.08 -1.60 -11.78
C HIS A 219 -0.36 -1.41 -13.12
N GLY A 220 0.86 -1.95 -13.28
CA GLY A 220 1.68 -1.80 -14.48
C GLY A 220 2.50 -0.51 -14.51
N GLY A 221 3.52 -0.51 -15.37
CA GLY A 221 4.51 0.56 -15.44
C GLY A 221 3.99 1.92 -15.92
N ASP A 222 2.99 1.95 -16.81
CA ASP A 222 2.36 3.19 -17.27
C ASP A 222 1.63 3.91 -16.13
N SER A 223 0.76 3.18 -15.43
CA SER A 223 0.03 3.69 -14.26
C SER A 223 0.96 4.22 -13.17
N ALA A 224 2.07 3.52 -12.92
CA ALA A 224 3.07 3.95 -11.94
C ALA A 224 3.81 5.22 -12.36
N ARG A 225 4.10 5.40 -13.66
CA ARG A 225 4.70 6.63 -14.20
C ARG A 225 3.74 7.80 -14.12
N GLU A 226 2.48 7.59 -14.50
CA GLU A 226 1.43 8.61 -14.43
C GLU A 226 1.18 9.04 -12.99
N ALA A 227 1.04 8.09 -12.06
CA ALA A 227 0.87 8.39 -10.64
C ALA A 227 2.04 9.22 -10.07
N ALA A 228 3.29 8.88 -10.42
CA ALA A 228 4.46 9.63 -10.01
C ALA A 228 4.50 11.04 -10.63
N ALA A 229 4.11 11.19 -11.90
CA ALA A 229 4.03 12.50 -12.56
C ALA A 229 2.96 13.38 -11.91
N THR A 230 1.77 12.84 -11.66
CA THR A 230 0.67 13.53 -10.97
C THR A 230 1.08 13.92 -9.55
N ALA A 231 1.81 13.08 -8.83
CA ALA A 231 2.33 13.39 -7.49
C ALA A 231 3.31 14.57 -7.52
N ARG A 232 4.22 14.61 -8.50
CA ARG A 232 5.14 15.74 -8.69
C ARG A 232 4.39 17.04 -8.99
N GLN A 233 3.46 17.01 -9.94
CA GLN A 233 2.61 18.16 -10.27
C GLN A 233 1.77 18.62 -9.08
N THR A 234 1.20 17.68 -8.31
CA THR A 234 0.39 18.00 -7.14
C THR A 234 1.26 18.52 -5.98
N PHE A 235 2.53 18.14 -5.90
CA PHE A 235 3.44 18.75 -4.92
C PHE A 235 3.82 20.17 -5.35
N GLU A 236 4.19 20.36 -6.62
CA GLU A 236 4.52 21.67 -7.20
C GLU A 236 3.34 22.65 -7.17
N HIS A 237 2.12 22.17 -7.45
CA HIS A 237 0.89 22.96 -7.38
C HIS A 237 0.23 22.97 -5.98
N GLY A 238 0.47 21.95 -5.16
CA GLY A 238 -0.12 21.79 -3.83
C GLY A 238 0.63 22.59 -2.76
N GLU A 239 1.94 22.77 -2.90
CA GLU A 239 2.63 23.84 -2.19
C GLU A 239 2.05 25.21 -2.56
N ALA A 240 1.51 25.39 -3.76
CA ALA A 240 0.77 26.60 -4.13
C ALA A 240 -0.69 26.64 -3.62
N ALA A 241 -1.25 25.51 -3.13
CA ALA A 241 -2.69 25.39 -2.84
C ALA A 241 -3.04 25.10 -1.36
N GLN A 242 -2.16 24.52 -0.55
CA GLN A 242 -2.46 24.22 0.86
C GLN A 242 -2.11 25.38 1.80
N GLY A 243 -3.02 26.36 1.90
CA GLY A 243 -3.08 27.31 3.02
C GLY A 243 -1.98 28.37 3.09
N LEU A 244 -1.14 28.50 2.05
CA LEU A 244 -0.21 29.61 1.97
C LEU A 244 -0.96 30.91 1.66
N PRO A 245 -0.64 32.01 2.36
CA PRO A 245 -1.07 33.34 1.96
C PRO A 245 -0.79 33.54 0.48
N THR A 246 -1.85 33.76 -0.30
CA THR A 246 -1.76 33.91 -1.75
C THR A 246 -2.12 35.35 -2.09
N LEU A 247 -1.20 36.05 -2.77
CA LEU A 247 -1.42 37.38 -3.30
C LEU A 247 -1.71 37.28 -4.80
N GLN A 248 -2.87 37.77 -5.22
CA GLN A 248 -3.14 38.00 -6.65
C GLN A 248 -2.66 39.40 -7.05
N LEU A 249 -1.86 39.45 -8.11
CA LEU A 249 -1.48 40.70 -8.77
C LEU A 249 -2.43 40.98 -9.95
N ASP A 250 -2.73 42.25 -10.20
CA ASP A 250 -3.44 42.64 -11.42
C ASP A 250 -2.54 42.59 -12.67
N ASP A 251 -3.13 42.70 -13.86
CA ASP A 251 -2.39 42.56 -15.12
C ASP A 251 -1.30 43.64 -15.30
N GLU A 252 -1.49 44.84 -14.72
CA GLU A 252 -0.50 45.92 -14.76
C GLU A 252 0.67 45.62 -13.84
N GLU A 253 0.41 45.17 -12.61
CA GLU A 253 1.42 44.73 -11.64
C GLU A 253 2.23 43.52 -12.14
N ARG A 254 1.58 42.59 -12.86
CA ARG A 254 2.27 41.43 -13.46
C ARG A 254 3.22 41.85 -14.58
N SER A 255 2.83 42.84 -15.39
CA SER A 255 3.62 43.31 -16.52
C SER A 255 4.73 44.29 -16.11
N ALA A 256 4.46 45.20 -15.17
CA ALA A 256 5.42 46.21 -14.72
C ALA A 256 6.36 45.69 -13.61
N GLY A 257 5.92 44.65 -12.88
CA GLY A 257 6.62 44.08 -11.74
C GLY A 257 6.40 44.87 -10.45
N VAL A 258 6.55 44.18 -9.31
CA VAL A 258 6.35 44.74 -7.97
C VAL A 258 7.62 44.58 -7.15
N ALA A 259 7.99 45.60 -6.36
CA ALA A 259 9.14 45.53 -5.48
C ALA A 259 9.02 44.35 -4.50
N LEU A 260 10.09 43.56 -4.34
CA LEU A 260 10.12 42.38 -3.46
C LEU A 260 9.73 42.72 -2.02
N VAL A 261 10.18 43.87 -1.52
CA VAL A 261 9.83 44.39 -0.18
C VAL A 261 8.31 44.53 -0.02
N ASP A 262 7.62 44.96 -1.07
CA ASP A 262 6.17 45.18 -1.04
C ASP A 262 5.40 43.86 -1.16
N LEU A 263 5.91 42.91 -1.95
CA LEU A 263 5.35 41.56 -2.02
C LEU A 263 5.43 40.83 -0.67
N LEU A 264 6.55 40.97 0.07
CA LEU A 264 6.72 40.34 1.40
C LEU A 264 5.74 40.88 2.45
N VAL A 265 5.37 42.16 2.35
CA VAL A 265 4.39 42.76 3.27
C VAL A 265 2.97 42.41 2.85
N ARG A 266 2.65 42.51 1.55
CA ARG A 266 1.31 42.21 1.00
C ARG A 266 0.92 40.74 1.16
N THR A 267 1.89 39.84 1.12
CA THR A 267 1.67 38.40 1.38
C THR A 267 1.58 38.06 2.88
N GLY A 268 1.79 39.03 3.77
CA GLY A 268 1.77 38.83 5.22
C GLY A 268 3.00 38.07 5.77
N LEU A 269 4.03 37.84 4.95
CA LEU A 269 5.28 37.23 5.41
C LEU A 269 6.03 38.17 6.37
N SER A 270 5.96 39.48 6.14
CA SER A 270 6.54 40.51 7.01
C SER A 270 5.49 41.53 7.46
N SER A 271 5.62 42.00 8.69
CA SER A 271 4.73 42.99 9.30
C SER A 271 4.99 44.43 8.83
N SER A 272 6.17 44.73 8.27
CA SER A 272 6.53 46.08 7.79
C SER A 272 7.65 46.07 6.74
N LYS A 273 7.72 47.12 5.90
CA LYS A 273 8.79 47.26 4.89
C LYS A 273 10.20 47.26 5.50
N SER A 274 10.35 47.80 6.72
CA SER A 274 11.64 47.83 7.43
C SER A 274 12.06 46.46 7.97
N GLU A 275 11.10 45.58 8.31
CA GLU A 275 11.39 44.18 8.65
C GLU A 275 11.75 43.38 7.39
N ALA A 276 11.00 43.55 6.29
CA ALA A 276 11.29 42.91 5.01
C ALA A 276 12.71 43.23 4.51
N ARG A 277 13.12 44.50 4.52
CA ARG A 277 14.49 44.90 4.12
C ARG A 277 15.58 44.27 4.99
N ARG A 278 15.38 44.20 6.31
CA ARG A 278 16.34 43.50 7.21
C ARG A 278 16.42 42.02 6.91
N ALA A 279 15.30 41.38 6.58
CA ALA A 279 15.29 39.96 6.23
C ALA A 279 16.01 39.66 4.90
N ILE A 280 15.85 40.52 3.90
CA ILE A 280 16.56 40.42 2.62
C ILE A 280 18.08 40.58 2.85
N ALA A 281 18.50 41.65 3.54
CA ALA A 281 19.90 41.87 3.87
C ALA A 281 20.51 40.75 4.74
N GLY A 282 19.69 40.09 5.55
CA GLY A 282 20.06 38.93 6.37
C GLY A 282 20.00 37.58 5.64
N ARG A 283 19.87 37.55 4.30
CA ARG A 283 19.75 36.32 3.48
C ARG A 283 18.60 35.40 3.90
N GLY A 284 17.57 35.97 4.50
CA GLY A 284 16.41 35.26 5.04
C GLY A 284 15.28 35.06 4.04
N VAL A 285 15.35 35.68 2.86
CA VAL A 285 14.30 35.65 1.83
C VAL A 285 14.72 34.78 0.65
N ARG A 286 13.78 33.99 0.13
CA ARG A 286 13.96 33.18 -1.08
C ARG A 286 12.80 33.33 -2.05
N ILE A 287 13.12 33.31 -3.34
CA ILE A 287 12.19 33.20 -4.47
C ILE A 287 12.41 31.84 -5.11
N ASP A 288 11.37 31.00 -5.17
CA ASP A 288 11.41 29.64 -5.75
C ASP A 288 12.58 28.76 -5.25
N GLY A 289 13.01 29.00 -4.00
CA GLY A 289 14.11 28.28 -3.36
C GLY A 289 15.47 28.99 -3.39
N GLU A 290 15.65 29.99 -4.24
CA GLU A 290 16.90 30.75 -4.40
C GLU A 290 16.96 31.95 -3.46
N VAL A 291 18.12 32.19 -2.82
CA VAL A 291 18.31 33.29 -1.86
C VAL A 291 18.45 34.62 -2.60
N VAL A 292 17.72 35.63 -2.15
CA VAL A 292 17.74 36.99 -2.73
C VAL A 292 18.30 37.99 -1.72
N GLU A 293 19.21 38.85 -2.20
CA GLU A 293 19.90 39.88 -1.40
C GLU A 293 19.64 41.30 -1.89
N ASP A 294 19.14 41.45 -3.11
CA ASP A 294 18.87 42.75 -3.71
C ASP A 294 17.62 43.38 -3.09
N LEU A 295 17.82 44.52 -2.43
CA LEU A 295 16.79 45.28 -1.74
C LEU A 295 15.87 46.04 -2.68
N ASP A 296 16.33 46.32 -3.90
CA ASP A 296 15.62 47.08 -4.92
C ASP A 296 15.07 46.17 -6.03
N LEU A 297 15.11 44.84 -5.81
CA LEU A 297 14.60 43.87 -6.78
C LEU A 297 13.10 44.09 -7.05
N VAL A 298 12.79 44.24 -8.33
CA VAL A 298 11.42 44.24 -8.86
C VAL A 298 11.12 42.88 -9.48
N VAL A 299 10.02 42.26 -9.05
CA VAL A 299 9.63 40.90 -9.43
C VAL A 299 8.40 40.97 -10.36
N SER A 300 8.53 40.43 -11.57
CA SER A 300 7.43 40.28 -12.54
C SER A 300 6.93 38.84 -12.57
N VAL A 301 5.61 38.62 -12.64
CA VAL A 301 4.98 37.29 -12.64
C VAL A 301 4.27 37.07 -13.99
N GLN A 302 4.94 36.40 -14.94
CA GLN A 302 4.47 36.33 -16.33
C GLN A 302 3.55 35.13 -16.64
N THR A 303 3.93 33.90 -16.28
CA THR A 303 3.20 32.68 -16.71
C THR A 303 2.95 31.66 -15.61
N SER A 304 3.70 31.71 -14.51
CA SER A 304 3.57 30.75 -13.40
C SER A 304 3.59 31.48 -12.06
N PRO A 305 2.83 31.01 -11.06
CA PRO A 305 2.91 31.53 -9.69
C PRO A 305 4.34 31.43 -9.15
N LEU A 306 4.74 32.42 -8.36
CA LEU A 306 6.06 32.52 -7.75
C LEU A 306 5.95 32.28 -6.24
N ARG A 307 6.87 31.46 -5.70
CA ARG A 307 6.91 31.13 -4.27
C ARG A 307 7.86 32.06 -3.53
N LEU A 308 7.32 32.80 -2.56
CA LEU A 308 8.10 33.58 -1.61
C LEU A 308 8.29 32.80 -0.32
N SER A 309 9.51 32.79 0.21
CA SER A 309 9.83 32.17 1.51
C SER A 309 10.60 33.13 2.39
N LEU A 310 10.25 33.17 3.67
CA LEU A 310 10.93 33.95 4.70
C LEU A 310 11.36 33.03 5.85
N GLY A 311 12.64 32.64 5.83
CA GLY A 311 13.18 31.59 6.68
C GLY A 311 12.71 30.19 6.28
N ARG A 312 12.71 29.24 7.23
CA ARG A 312 12.39 27.82 6.95
C ARG A 312 10.91 27.43 7.04
N LYS A 313 10.06 28.31 7.59
CA LYS A 313 8.67 27.94 7.99
C LYS A 313 7.58 28.84 7.43
N ARG A 314 7.91 30.01 6.86
CA ARG A 314 6.93 30.98 6.37
C ARG A 314 7.03 31.05 4.85
N HIS A 315 5.95 30.70 4.17
CA HIS A 315 5.87 30.66 2.71
C HIS A 315 4.60 31.36 2.23
N ALA A 316 4.65 31.94 1.04
CA ALA A 316 3.52 32.59 0.38
C ALA A 316 3.63 32.41 -1.14
N VAL A 317 2.51 32.60 -1.82
CA VAL A 317 2.41 32.48 -3.28
C VAL A 317 2.01 33.83 -3.87
N VAL A 318 2.69 34.26 -4.92
CA VAL A 318 2.32 35.43 -5.71
C VAL A 318 1.91 34.95 -7.10
N LYS A 319 0.69 35.26 -7.54
CA LYS A 319 0.16 34.79 -8.82
C LYS A 319 -0.50 35.89 -9.63
#